data_AF-A0AAV5N2Y9-F1
#
_entry.id   AF-A0AAV5N2Y9-F1
#
_cell.length_a   1.000
_cell.length_b   1.000
_cell.length_c   1.000
_cell.angle_alpha   90.00
_cell.angle_beta   90.00
_cell.angle_gamma   90.00
#
_symmetry.space_group_name_H-M   'P 1'
#
loop_
_entity.id
_entity.type
_entity.pdbx_description
1 polymer ?
#
loop_
_entity_poly.entity_id
_entity_poly.type
_entity_poly.pdbx_seq_one_letter_code
_entity_poly.pdbx_strand_id
1 'polypeptide(L)'
;MNMRQIGRMLRPLIAFGALVWLSSALAAEPDNGQCLRCHADSDIHAVTPANAGKRLFISNEAYREGVHASLPCVACHQSPAGNAGFEALPHKEVATVANACESCHGVVKHDIVSAYQKSVHAQKIAQDKFSCQSCHDAHTMQPTVITRPSRSQIAATNALCTDCHTRAADYKALSGKSVTEQDLSHPQLPAAQLHLSSLRCTDCHAATGDGTLHNVAPAKESVACRQCHSESSLLAERQRFTPPASLRAGSLLGHGLFDDASLIKTLDSLGGIPARQQVQVENAGAFIDSYMVGANGSPRVDLAIFWAMGILAALLVSHGAIRLLTGKREAGAEWHRTYLYTLPVRVWHWLNALCFIVLLFSGVVMHFAIGDLAFWAEVHNAAGLTLCGVWLLFLLVNLTGNGHHYRVRMQGLAGRIIRQARYYLIGIFRHEPHPETPNERSKFNTLQQLGYLCVMFLMAPLLLASGLLMLYPEYVPEMLFGLPGKQLVAWSHYGLAAATLAFLLVHLYLCTTGDSLSALIKGMIDGYHRHRNKNSDNRD
;
A
#
# COMPACT_ATOMS: atom_id res chain seq x y z
N MET A 1 17.47 41.24 -13.91
CA MET A 1 18.27 40.71 -12.78
C MET A 1 19.36 39.82 -13.36
N ASN A 2 20.64 40.06 -13.05
CA ASN A 2 21.77 39.57 -13.85
C ASN A 2 22.29 38.19 -13.35
N MET A 3 22.60 37.27 -14.26
CA MET A 3 22.92 35.84 -14.00
C MET A 3 24.05 35.58 -12.98
N ARG A 4 24.90 36.58 -12.72
CA ARG A 4 25.98 36.49 -11.72
C ARG A 4 25.51 36.53 -10.26
N GLN A 5 24.30 37.05 -9.97
CA GLN A 5 23.77 37.07 -8.60
C GLN A 5 23.16 35.72 -8.18
N ILE A 6 22.62 34.95 -9.13
CA ILE A 6 22.01 33.63 -8.87
C ILE A 6 23.09 32.62 -8.44
N GLY A 7 24.27 32.65 -9.06
CA GLY A 7 25.39 31.76 -8.70
C GLY A 7 25.99 31.98 -7.31
N ARG A 8 25.79 33.15 -6.68
CA ARG A 8 26.27 33.42 -5.31
C ARG A 8 25.31 32.94 -4.21
N MET A 9 24.02 32.77 -4.51
CA MET A 9 23.03 32.23 -3.56
C MET A 9 23.01 30.70 -3.49
N LEU A 10 23.50 29.99 -4.53
CA LEU A 10 23.49 28.52 -4.60
C LEU A 10 24.69 27.82 -3.90
N ARG A 11 25.78 28.54 -3.63
CA ARG A 11 26.98 27.98 -2.99
C ARG A 11 26.81 27.54 -1.51
N PRO A 12 26.09 28.27 -0.63
CA PRO A 12 25.89 27.81 0.74
C PRO A 12 24.95 26.58 0.84
N LEU A 13 24.06 26.38 -0.13
CA LEU A 13 23.16 25.20 -0.19
C LEU A 13 23.90 23.89 -0.51
N ILE A 14 24.95 23.96 -1.33
CA ILE A 14 25.77 22.79 -1.68
C ILE A 14 26.71 22.40 -0.51
N ALA A 15 27.20 23.39 0.24
CA ALA A 15 28.04 23.14 1.42
C ALA A 15 27.23 22.56 2.61
N PHE A 16 25.96 22.96 2.77
CA PHE A 16 25.08 22.41 3.80
C PHE A 16 24.67 20.96 3.49
N GLY A 17 24.49 20.62 2.20
CA GLY A 17 24.21 19.25 1.76
C GLY A 17 25.38 18.27 1.98
N ALA A 18 26.62 18.75 1.96
CA ALA A 18 27.81 17.92 2.18
C ALA A 18 28.08 17.64 3.68
N LEU A 19 27.70 18.56 4.58
CA LEU A 19 27.91 18.39 6.03
C LEU A 19 26.93 17.40 6.66
N VAL A 20 25.72 17.26 6.09
CA VAL A 20 24.72 16.28 6.53
C VAL A 20 25.10 14.84 6.14
N TRP A 21 26.04 14.68 5.19
CA TRP A 21 26.49 13.38 4.70
C TRP A 21 27.52 12.69 5.60
N LEU A 22 28.15 13.41 6.55
CA LEU A 22 29.26 12.85 7.36
C LEU A 22 28.86 12.32 8.76
N SER A 23 27.59 12.41 9.16
CA SER A 23 27.17 12.11 10.55
C SER A 23 26.52 10.73 10.74
N SER A 24 26.73 9.77 9.83
CA SER A 24 26.07 8.46 9.89
C SER A 24 27.07 7.32 10.01
N ALA A 25 27.74 7.19 11.17
CA ALA A 25 28.41 5.96 11.55
C ALA A 25 28.68 5.92 13.05
N LEU A 26 27.82 5.18 13.77
CA LEU A 26 28.02 4.42 15.02
C LEU A 26 26.67 4.42 15.76
N ALA A 27 25.76 3.55 15.32
CA ALA A 27 24.55 3.26 16.05
C ALA A 27 24.86 2.22 17.14
N ALA A 28 24.60 2.58 18.39
CA ALA A 28 24.64 1.65 19.52
C ALA A 28 23.48 0.65 19.43
N GLU A 29 23.70 -0.58 19.89
CA GLU A 29 22.67 -1.61 20.05
C GLU A 29 21.48 -1.11 20.89
N PRO A 30 20.24 -1.61 20.66
CA PRO A 30 19.12 -1.32 21.57
C PRO A 30 19.44 -1.80 23.00
N ASP A 31 19.51 -0.87 23.96
CA ASP A 31 19.89 -1.19 25.34
C ASP A 31 18.71 -1.75 26.16
N ASN A 32 18.46 -3.06 26.03
CA ASN A 32 17.59 -3.81 26.94
C ASN A 32 18.27 -4.17 28.27
N GLY A 33 19.52 -3.74 28.49
CA GLY A 33 20.33 -4.11 29.63
C GLY A 33 19.67 -3.78 30.96
N GLN A 34 18.98 -2.65 31.07
CA GLN A 34 18.30 -2.25 32.31
C GLN A 34 17.20 -3.23 32.73
N CYS A 35 16.38 -3.70 31.78
CA CYS A 35 15.32 -4.67 32.05
C CYS A 35 15.90 -6.04 32.35
N LEU A 36 16.88 -6.47 31.54
CA LEU A 36 17.49 -7.80 31.64
C LEU A 36 18.35 -7.98 32.89
N ARG A 37 18.77 -6.91 33.58
CA ARG A 37 19.44 -7.01 34.89
C ARG A 37 18.65 -7.77 35.95
N CYS A 38 17.32 -7.73 35.87
CA CYS A 38 16.44 -8.49 36.75
C CYS A 38 15.70 -9.60 35.99
N HIS A 39 15.26 -9.34 34.75
CA HIS A 39 14.46 -10.31 34.00
C HIS A 39 15.28 -11.45 33.39
N ALA A 40 16.61 -11.36 33.32
CA ALA A 40 17.46 -12.51 32.97
C ALA A 40 17.72 -13.44 34.17
N ASP A 41 17.18 -13.15 35.35
CA ASP A 41 17.26 -14.05 36.51
C ASP A 41 16.18 -15.13 36.40
N SER A 42 16.55 -16.41 36.49
CA SER A 42 15.61 -17.53 36.40
C SER A 42 14.60 -17.56 37.55
N ASP A 43 14.95 -16.94 38.68
CA ASP A 43 14.19 -16.94 39.93
C ASP A 43 13.25 -15.74 40.06
N ILE A 44 13.14 -14.91 39.01
CA ILE A 44 12.21 -13.78 39.00
C ILE A 44 10.76 -14.23 38.80
N HIS A 45 9.90 -13.82 39.73
CA HIS A 45 8.47 -14.15 39.73
C HIS A 45 7.61 -12.92 39.99
N ALA A 46 6.40 -12.93 39.45
CA ALA A 46 5.41 -11.93 39.75
C ALA A 46 4.99 -12.01 41.23
N VAL A 47 5.03 -10.84 41.88
CA VAL A 47 4.69 -10.68 43.31
C VAL A 47 3.24 -10.24 43.53
N THR A 48 2.46 -10.04 42.48
CA THR A 48 1.08 -9.57 42.60
C THR A 48 0.12 -10.73 42.95
N PRO A 49 -0.90 -10.51 43.80
CA PRO A 49 -1.85 -11.57 44.18
C PRO A 49 -2.59 -12.19 42.98
N ALA A 50 -2.80 -11.42 41.92
CA ALA A 50 -3.47 -11.88 40.69
C ALA A 50 -2.59 -12.76 39.79
N ASN A 51 -1.26 -12.69 39.93
CA ASN A 51 -0.30 -13.43 39.10
C ASN A 51 0.75 -14.15 39.96
N ALA A 52 0.42 -14.49 41.21
CA ALA A 52 1.39 -15.00 42.18
C ALA A 52 2.13 -16.23 41.64
N GLY A 53 3.46 -16.14 41.56
CA GLY A 53 4.31 -17.23 41.08
C GLY A 53 4.44 -17.35 39.55
N LYS A 54 3.87 -16.43 38.76
CA LYS A 54 4.12 -16.39 37.31
C LYS A 54 5.59 -16.05 37.06
N ARG A 55 6.32 -16.92 36.37
CA ARG A 55 7.72 -16.72 36.03
C ARG A 55 7.86 -15.55 35.04
N LEU A 56 8.75 -14.61 35.35
CA LEU A 56 8.99 -13.39 34.55
C LEU A 56 10.36 -13.42 33.83
N PHE A 57 11.02 -14.58 33.84
CA PHE A 57 12.33 -14.81 33.25
C PHE A 57 12.29 -14.73 31.73
N ILE A 58 13.29 -14.04 31.16
CA ILE A 58 13.56 -13.94 29.73
C ILE A 58 15.03 -14.31 29.51
N SER A 59 15.29 -15.38 28.75
CA SER A 59 16.66 -15.70 28.33
C SER A 59 17.16 -14.66 27.34
N ASN A 60 18.29 -14.04 27.65
CA ASN A 60 18.93 -13.04 26.80
C ASN A 60 19.37 -13.67 25.46
N GLU A 61 19.85 -14.91 25.50
CA GLU A 61 20.27 -15.68 24.32
C GLU A 61 19.06 -15.95 23.42
N ALA A 62 17.99 -16.53 23.97
CA ALA A 62 16.78 -16.84 23.21
C ALA A 62 16.10 -15.59 22.65
N TYR A 63 16.19 -14.46 23.37
CA TYR A 63 15.66 -13.18 22.92
C TYR A 63 16.44 -12.61 21.72
N ARG A 64 17.78 -12.64 21.79
CA ARG A 64 18.66 -12.14 20.72
C ARG A 64 18.57 -12.94 19.44
N GLU A 65 18.27 -14.22 19.54
CA GLU A 65 18.03 -15.07 18.38
C GLU A 65 16.62 -14.84 17.79
N GLY A 66 15.70 -14.29 18.60
CA GLY A 66 14.29 -14.11 18.24
C GLY A 66 14.05 -13.06 17.14
N VAL A 67 12.89 -13.16 16.49
CA VAL A 67 12.49 -12.25 15.40
C VAL A 67 12.30 -10.80 15.84
N HIS A 68 12.13 -10.56 17.14
CA HIS A 68 11.97 -9.22 17.73
C HIS A 68 13.23 -8.70 18.43
N ALA A 69 14.40 -9.34 18.23
CA ALA A 69 15.65 -8.96 18.88
C ALA A 69 16.05 -7.48 18.67
N SER A 70 15.58 -6.85 17.59
CA SER A 70 15.82 -5.45 17.26
C SER A 70 14.88 -4.45 17.95
N LEU A 71 13.89 -4.92 18.73
CA LEU A 71 12.94 -4.06 19.44
C LEU A 71 13.37 -3.91 20.91
N PRO A 72 13.19 -2.75 21.54
CA PRO A 72 13.41 -2.62 22.98
C PRO A 72 12.21 -3.15 23.76
N CYS A 73 12.41 -3.64 24.99
CA CYS A 73 11.32 -4.15 25.84
C CYS A 73 10.19 -3.13 26.04
N VAL A 74 10.54 -1.84 26.14
CA VAL A 74 9.59 -0.72 26.31
C VAL A 74 8.76 -0.39 25.07
N ALA A 75 9.06 -1.00 23.91
CA ALA A 75 8.21 -0.88 22.73
C ALA A 75 6.89 -1.65 22.90
N CYS A 76 6.90 -2.74 23.69
CA CYS A 76 5.72 -3.55 23.97
C CYS A 76 5.25 -3.44 25.42
N HIS A 77 6.09 -3.04 26.36
CA HIS A 77 5.70 -2.86 27.75
C HIS A 77 5.55 -1.39 28.12
N GLN A 78 4.51 -1.08 28.89
CA GLN A 78 4.24 0.28 29.37
C GLN A 78 3.97 0.30 30.88
N SER A 79 4.42 1.36 31.55
CA SER A 79 4.14 1.64 32.96
C SER A 79 3.03 2.70 33.10
N PRO A 80 2.18 2.65 34.14
CA PRO A 80 1.14 3.66 34.36
C PRO A 80 1.73 5.08 34.47
N ALA A 81 1.01 6.08 33.93
CA ALA A 81 1.40 7.47 34.10
C ALA A 81 1.32 7.90 35.58
N GLY A 82 2.39 8.54 36.08
CA GLY A 82 2.45 9.10 37.44
C GLY A 82 3.19 8.27 38.50
N ASN A 83 3.80 7.13 38.13
CA ASN A 83 4.79 6.43 38.95
C ASN A 83 6.22 6.70 38.42
N ALA A 84 7.27 6.23 39.13
CA ALA A 84 8.66 6.33 38.63
C ALA A 84 8.95 5.38 37.45
N GLY A 85 7.95 5.04 36.63
CA GLY A 85 8.10 4.18 35.46
C GLY A 85 8.63 2.78 35.79
N PHE A 86 9.48 2.28 34.91
CA PHE A 86 10.21 1.02 35.11
C PHE A 86 11.32 1.11 36.18
N GLU A 87 11.62 2.31 36.69
CA GLU A 87 12.60 2.52 37.77
C GLU A 87 12.02 2.17 39.15
N ALA A 88 10.69 2.15 39.31
CA ALA A 88 10.03 1.68 40.53
C ALA A 88 9.95 0.15 40.55
N LEU A 89 10.79 -0.53 41.33
CA LEU A 89 10.80 -1.99 41.43
C LEU A 89 10.07 -2.50 42.70
N PRO A 90 9.15 -3.48 42.61
CA PRO A 90 8.61 -4.09 41.40
C PRO A 90 7.70 -3.12 40.64
N HIS A 91 7.87 -3.01 39.32
CA HIS A 91 7.06 -2.11 38.51
C HIS A 91 5.71 -2.75 38.17
N LYS A 92 4.69 -1.90 38.02
CA LYS A 92 3.38 -2.32 37.54
C LYS A 92 3.33 -2.14 36.04
N GLU A 93 2.98 -3.18 35.31
CA GLU A 93 2.78 -3.12 33.85
C GLU A 93 1.31 -2.83 33.54
N VAL A 94 1.06 -2.06 32.47
CA VAL A 94 -0.28 -1.82 31.92
C VAL A 94 -0.38 -2.52 30.58
N ALA A 95 -1.30 -3.48 30.49
CA ALA A 95 -1.72 -4.02 29.21
C ALA A 95 -2.43 -2.92 28.41
N THR A 96 -1.82 -2.45 27.32
CA THR A 96 -2.47 -1.50 26.41
C THR A 96 -2.95 -2.20 25.15
N VAL A 97 -3.98 -1.64 24.51
CA VAL A 97 -4.51 -2.10 23.21
C VAL A 97 -3.42 -2.04 22.12
N ALA A 98 -2.40 -1.19 22.30
CA ALA A 98 -1.23 -1.10 21.43
C ALA A 98 -0.35 -2.36 21.44
N ASN A 99 -0.52 -3.27 22.42
CA ASN A 99 0.26 -4.51 22.56
C ASN A 99 -0.38 -5.70 21.83
N ALA A 100 -1.48 -5.50 21.10
CA ALA A 100 -2.01 -6.49 20.20
C ALA A 100 -1.06 -6.68 19.00
N CYS A 101 -0.75 -7.91 18.61
CA CYS A 101 0.12 -8.17 17.46
C CYS A 101 -0.36 -7.46 16.19
N GLU A 102 -1.66 -7.23 16.08
CA GLU A 102 -2.32 -6.53 14.98
C GLU A 102 -1.94 -5.05 14.86
N SER A 103 -1.56 -4.40 15.97
CA SER A 103 -1.11 -3.00 15.95
C SER A 103 0.14 -2.80 15.09
N CYS A 104 0.99 -3.83 15.01
CA CYS A 104 2.24 -3.83 14.26
C CYS A 104 2.25 -4.84 13.09
N HIS A 105 1.27 -5.74 12.99
CA HIS A 105 1.22 -6.76 11.93
C HIS A 105 -0.10 -6.78 11.14
N GLY A 106 -1.04 -5.87 11.40
CA GLY A 106 -2.43 -5.95 10.92
C GLY A 106 -2.58 -6.12 9.40
N VAL A 107 -1.71 -5.49 8.60
CA VAL A 107 -1.74 -5.60 7.13
C VAL A 107 -1.18 -6.94 6.64
N VAL A 108 -0.09 -7.39 7.25
CA VAL A 108 0.71 -8.54 6.79
C VAL A 108 0.15 -9.86 7.33
N LYS A 109 -0.54 -9.80 8.47
CA LYS A 109 -1.15 -10.95 9.14
C LYS A 109 -2.68 -10.91 9.06
N HIS A 110 -3.28 -10.11 8.16
CA HIS A 110 -4.74 -10.03 8.04
C HIS A 110 -5.39 -11.42 7.85
N ASP A 111 -4.85 -12.22 6.94
CA ASP A 111 -5.35 -13.58 6.69
C ASP A 111 -5.18 -14.49 7.91
N ILE A 112 -4.06 -14.34 8.65
CA ILE A 112 -3.77 -15.06 9.88
C ILE A 112 -4.77 -14.68 10.98
N VAL A 113 -5.08 -13.39 11.14
CA VAL A 113 -6.06 -12.89 12.12
C VAL A 113 -7.45 -13.40 11.78
N SER A 114 -7.84 -13.33 10.51
CA SER A 114 -9.12 -13.87 10.03
C SER A 114 -9.24 -15.37 10.26
N ALA A 115 -8.16 -16.13 10.03
CA ALA A 115 -8.10 -17.56 10.30
C ALA A 115 -8.18 -17.85 11.81
N TYR A 116 -7.41 -17.13 12.63
CA TYR A 116 -7.42 -17.26 14.09
C TYR A 116 -8.81 -17.00 14.69
N GLN A 117 -9.51 -15.96 14.25
CA GLN A 117 -10.87 -15.63 14.72
C GLN A 117 -11.87 -16.75 14.43
N LYS A 118 -11.63 -17.57 13.39
CA LYS A 118 -12.45 -18.74 13.06
C LYS A 118 -12.07 -19.98 13.89
N SER A 119 -10.94 -19.97 14.59
CA SER A 119 -10.49 -21.12 15.38
C SER A 119 -11.41 -21.43 16.56
N VAL A 120 -11.42 -22.69 16.99
CA VAL A 120 -12.17 -23.14 18.18
C VAL A 120 -11.76 -22.38 19.44
N HIS A 121 -10.50 -21.98 19.55
CA HIS A 121 -10.00 -21.22 20.70
C HIS A 121 -10.60 -19.81 20.74
N ALA A 122 -10.56 -19.08 19.62
CA ALA A 122 -11.15 -17.75 19.54
C ALA A 122 -12.68 -17.76 19.69
N GLN A 123 -13.35 -18.81 19.22
CA GLN A 123 -14.81 -18.93 19.31
C GLN A 123 -15.32 -19.37 20.68
N LYS A 124 -14.56 -20.19 21.42
CA LYS A 124 -15.02 -20.85 22.65
C LYS A 124 -14.39 -20.27 23.92
N ILE A 125 -13.25 -19.60 23.82
CA ILE A 125 -12.58 -18.97 24.96
C ILE A 125 -12.84 -17.46 24.89
N ALA A 126 -13.06 -16.84 26.04
CA ALA A 126 -13.26 -15.40 26.12
C ALA A 126 -12.03 -14.64 25.59
N GLN A 127 -12.26 -13.55 24.85
CA GLN A 127 -11.22 -12.79 24.13
C GLN A 127 -10.13 -12.21 25.03
N ASP A 128 -10.43 -11.98 26.31
CA ASP A 128 -9.49 -11.49 27.33
C ASP A 128 -8.59 -12.60 27.89
N LYS A 129 -8.89 -13.88 27.61
CA LYS A 129 -8.19 -15.05 28.17
C LYS A 129 -7.35 -15.81 27.15
N PHE A 130 -7.54 -15.58 25.86
CA PHE A 130 -6.79 -16.26 24.80
C PHE A 130 -6.46 -15.30 23.66
N SER A 131 -5.19 -15.28 23.25
CA SER A 131 -4.68 -14.37 22.23
C SER A 131 -3.56 -15.02 21.40
N CYS A 132 -2.98 -14.28 20.46
CA CYS A 132 -1.81 -14.73 19.72
C CYS A 132 -0.67 -15.16 20.65
N GLN A 133 -0.51 -14.48 21.79
CA GLN A 133 0.53 -14.77 22.79
C GLN A 133 0.27 -16.08 23.57
N SER A 134 -0.93 -16.65 23.48
CA SER A 134 -1.22 -17.96 24.07
C SER A 134 -0.55 -19.10 23.30
N CYS A 135 -0.19 -18.87 22.03
CA CYS A 135 0.51 -19.84 21.18
C CYS A 135 1.92 -19.36 20.76
N HIS A 136 2.23 -18.08 20.91
CA HIS A 136 3.50 -17.49 20.49
C HIS A 136 4.13 -16.69 21.61
N ASP A 137 5.42 -16.88 21.84
CA ASP A 137 6.18 -16.04 22.77
C ASP A 137 6.89 -14.91 22.00
N ALA A 138 6.42 -13.68 22.14
CA ALA A 138 7.01 -12.52 21.47
C ALA A 138 8.49 -12.31 21.81
N HIS A 139 8.96 -12.83 22.96
CA HIS A 139 10.36 -12.70 23.39
C HIS A 139 11.27 -13.71 22.72
N THR A 140 10.83 -14.96 22.55
CA THR A 140 11.72 -16.07 22.14
C THR A 140 11.37 -16.66 20.78
N MET A 141 10.32 -16.15 20.13
CA MET A 141 9.88 -16.62 18.82
C MET A 141 11.00 -16.46 17.78
N GLN A 142 11.49 -17.58 17.29
CA GLN A 142 12.48 -17.65 16.22
C GLN A 142 11.81 -17.49 14.85
N PRO A 143 12.55 -17.08 13.80
CA PRO A 143 12.06 -17.15 12.44
C PRO A 143 11.60 -18.58 12.16
N THR A 144 10.30 -18.76 11.98
CA THR A 144 9.73 -20.11 11.91
C THR A 144 10.25 -20.83 10.68
N VAL A 145 10.86 -21.99 10.91
CA VAL A 145 11.02 -23.02 9.89
C VAL A 145 9.66 -23.70 9.75
N ILE A 146 8.73 -23.05 9.05
CA ILE A 146 7.41 -23.64 8.72
C ILE A 146 7.60 -24.84 7.79
N THR A 147 8.69 -24.83 7.00
CA THR A 147 9.10 -25.91 6.10
C THR A 147 10.06 -26.89 6.73
N ARG A 148 9.67 -28.17 6.86
CA ARG A 148 10.53 -29.25 7.38
C ARG A 148 11.09 -28.97 8.80
N PRO A 149 10.23 -28.73 9.80
CA PRO A 149 10.70 -28.57 11.17
C PRO A 149 11.45 -29.82 11.65
N SER A 150 12.48 -29.63 12.47
CA SER A 150 13.18 -30.72 13.12
C SER A 150 12.27 -31.42 14.14
N ARG A 151 12.61 -32.65 14.55
CA ARG A 151 11.87 -33.35 15.61
C ARG A 151 11.80 -32.56 16.92
N SER A 152 12.87 -31.83 17.27
CA SER A 152 12.87 -30.98 18.47
C SER A 152 11.94 -29.78 18.31
N GLN A 153 11.86 -29.17 17.13
CA GLN A 153 10.93 -28.08 16.85
C GLN A 153 9.47 -28.54 16.86
N ILE A 154 9.19 -29.74 16.33
CA ILE A 154 7.86 -30.36 16.39
C ILE A 154 7.46 -30.60 17.85
N ALA A 155 8.36 -31.21 18.64
CA ALA A 155 8.11 -31.46 20.06
C ALA A 155 7.86 -30.15 20.84
N ALA A 156 8.68 -29.12 20.61
CA ALA A 156 8.50 -27.81 21.23
C ALA A 156 7.18 -27.14 20.83
N THR A 157 6.80 -27.24 19.55
CA THR A 157 5.52 -26.68 19.07
C THR A 157 4.33 -27.42 19.67
N ASN A 158 4.39 -28.75 19.74
CA ASN A 158 3.32 -29.56 20.32
C ASN A 158 3.20 -29.37 21.84
N ALA A 159 4.33 -29.10 22.52
CA ALA A 159 4.36 -28.79 23.94
C ALA A 159 3.44 -27.60 24.28
N LEU A 160 3.39 -26.57 23.43
CA LEU A 160 2.49 -25.42 23.61
C LEU A 160 1.01 -25.83 23.69
N CYS A 161 0.60 -26.80 22.89
CA CYS A 161 -0.75 -27.35 22.93
C CYS A 161 -0.94 -28.23 24.18
N THR A 162 -0.02 -29.17 24.41
CA THR A 162 -0.17 -30.13 25.52
C THR A 162 -0.11 -29.44 26.87
N ASP A 163 0.66 -28.37 27.03
CA ASP A 163 0.72 -27.61 28.28
C ASP A 163 -0.67 -27.16 28.71
N CYS A 164 -1.50 -26.62 27.82
CA CYS A 164 -2.87 -26.23 28.16
C CYS A 164 -3.84 -27.42 28.19
N HIS A 165 -3.61 -28.44 27.35
CA HIS A 165 -4.50 -29.59 27.22
C HIS A 165 -4.25 -30.71 28.23
N THR A 166 -3.14 -30.72 28.99
CA THR A 166 -2.89 -31.74 30.02
C THR A 166 -2.85 -31.18 31.43
N ARG A 167 -2.69 -29.87 31.61
CA ARG A 167 -2.73 -29.23 32.92
C ARG A 167 -4.18 -28.99 33.37
N ALA A 168 -4.59 -29.69 34.42
CA ALA A 168 -5.98 -29.67 34.91
C ALA A 168 -6.47 -28.26 35.29
N ALA A 169 -5.61 -27.43 35.89
CA ALA A 169 -5.95 -26.07 36.29
C ALA A 169 -6.18 -25.16 35.08
N ASP A 170 -5.25 -25.17 34.12
CA ASP A 170 -5.30 -24.30 32.94
C ASP A 170 -6.44 -24.69 32.00
N TYR A 171 -6.62 -26.00 31.76
CA TYR A 171 -7.70 -26.51 30.91
C TYR A 171 -9.07 -26.14 31.47
N LYS A 172 -9.28 -26.32 32.78
CA LYS A 172 -10.55 -25.97 33.43
C LYS A 172 -10.80 -24.46 33.42
N ALA A 173 -9.76 -23.65 33.64
CA ALA A 173 -9.88 -22.19 33.63
C ALA A 173 -10.26 -21.62 32.26
N LEU A 174 -9.76 -22.22 31.18
CA LEU A 174 -9.98 -21.76 29.80
C LEU A 174 -11.25 -22.36 29.17
N SER A 175 -11.51 -23.65 29.39
CA SER A 175 -12.61 -24.38 28.71
C SER A 175 -13.86 -24.59 29.57
N GLY A 176 -13.74 -24.44 30.90
CA GLY A 176 -14.79 -24.81 31.86
C GLY A 176 -14.95 -26.32 32.09
N LYS A 177 -14.15 -27.17 31.44
CA LYS A 177 -14.26 -28.64 31.50
C LYS A 177 -13.15 -29.29 32.31
N SER A 178 -13.37 -30.52 32.78
CA SER A 178 -12.29 -31.31 33.37
C SER A 178 -11.34 -31.83 32.30
N VAL A 179 -10.04 -31.89 32.61
CA VAL A 179 -9.03 -32.52 31.74
C VAL A 179 -9.33 -34.00 31.48
N THR A 180 -10.10 -34.65 32.36
CA THR A 180 -10.53 -36.04 32.21
C THR A 180 -11.64 -36.24 31.17
N GLU A 181 -12.28 -35.16 30.69
CA GLU A 181 -13.33 -35.21 29.67
C GLU A 181 -12.79 -35.20 28.24
N GLN A 182 -11.49 -35.00 28.05
CA GLN A 182 -10.82 -35.07 26.75
C GLN A 182 -9.92 -36.30 26.66
N ASP A 183 -9.86 -36.88 25.46
CA ASP A 183 -8.97 -38.00 25.13
C ASP A 183 -7.91 -37.54 24.13
N LEU A 184 -6.66 -37.49 24.57
CA LEU A 184 -5.49 -37.13 23.75
C LEU A 184 -4.71 -38.36 23.27
N SER A 185 -5.19 -39.58 23.54
CA SER A 185 -4.50 -40.81 23.14
C SER A 185 -4.57 -41.08 21.63
N HIS A 186 -5.48 -40.38 20.92
CA HIS A 186 -5.72 -40.54 19.48
C HIS A 186 -5.88 -42.02 19.08
N PRO A 187 -6.83 -42.76 19.67
CA PRO A 187 -6.92 -44.21 19.52
C PRO A 187 -7.20 -44.66 18.08
N GLN A 188 -7.71 -43.75 17.25
CA GLN A 188 -8.01 -43.97 15.83
C GLN A 188 -6.79 -43.73 14.92
N LEU A 189 -5.68 -43.21 15.45
CA LEU A 189 -4.47 -42.91 14.70
C LEU A 189 -3.49 -44.10 14.75
N PRO A 190 -3.22 -44.78 13.61
CA PRO A 190 -2.26 -45.87 13.58
C PRO A 190 -0.87 -45.39 13.98
N ALA A 191 -0.17 -46.11 14.86
CA ALA A 191 1.15 -45.73 15.35
C ALA A 191 1.21 -44.24 15.79
N ALA A 192 0.29 -43.83 16.68
CA ALA A 192 0.13 -42.44 17.12
C ALA A 192 1.43 -41.77 17.56
N GLN A 193 2.33 -42.49 18.26
CA GLN A 193 3.64 -41.94 18.67
C GLN A 193 4.53 -41.54 17.48
N LEU A 194 4.50 -42.29 16.37
CA LEU A 194 5.29 -41.95 15.18
C LEU A 194 4.72 -40.71 14.48
N HIS A 195 3.39 -40.57 14.44
CA HIS A 195 2.74 -39.38 13.92
C HIS A 195 3.03 -38.16 14.78
N LEU A 196 2.85 -38.24 16.10
CA LEU A 196 3.07 -37.13 17.02
C LEU A 196 4.53 -36.69 17.15
N SER A 197 5.49 -37.57 16.82
CA SER A 197 6.92 -37.24 16.75
C SER A 197 7.36 -36.66 15.40
N SER A 198 6.50 -36.72 14.38
CA SER A 198 6.81 -36.29 13.01
C SER A 198 5.89 -35.18 12.48
N LEU A 199 4.79 -34.89 13.17
CA LEU A 199 3.77 -33.92 12.79
C LEU A 199 3.45 -32.98 13.95
N ARG A 200 3.18 -31.71 13.62
CA ARG A 200 2.64 -30.75 14.57
C ARG A 200 1.15 -31.00 14.78
N CYS A 201 0.60 -30.65 15.93
CA CYS A 201 -0.84 -30.69 16.17
C CYS A 201 -1.61 -29.90 15.09
N THR A 202 -1.09 -28.75 14.68
CA THR A 202 -1.67 -27.92 13.61
C THR A 202 -1.63 -28.58 12.24
N ASP A 203 -0.69 -29.49 11.96
CA ASP A 203 -0.66 -30.25 10.70
C ASP A 203 -1.88 -31.17 10.54
N CYS A 204 -2.58 -31.47 11.65
CA CYS A 204 -3.79 -32.30 11.66
C CYS A 204 -5.06 -31.54 12.06
N HIS A 205 -4.93 -30.50 12.89
CA HIS A 205 -6.06 -29.79 13.48
C HIS A 205 -6.35 -28.42 12.83
N ALA A 206 -5.48 -27.86 11.98
CA ALA A 206 -5.90 -26.69 11.20
C ALA A 206 -6.88 -27.09 10.08
N ALA A 207 -7.82 -26.20 9.77
CA ALA A 207 -8.78 -26.38 8.69
C ALA A 207 -8.06 -26.65 7.34
N THR A 208 -8.61 -27.56 6.53
CA THR A 208 -7.94 -28.01 5.29
C THR A 208 -7.75 -26.92 4.26
N GLY A 209 -8.63 -25.91 4.23
CA GLY A 209 -8.53 -24.75 3.34
C GLY A 209 -7.75 -23.57 3.92
N ASP A 210 -7.16 -23.72 5.11
CA ASP A 210 -6.37 -22.66 5.74
C ASP A 210 -4.88 -22.89 5.53
N GLY A 211 -4.30 -22.14 4.58
CA GLY A 211 -2.87 -22.14 4.31
C GLY A 211 -2.03 -21.46 5.40
N THR A 212 -2.65 -20.74 6.34
CA THR A 212 -1.94 -20.07 7.45
C THR A 212 -1.74 -20.98 8.66
N LEU A 213 -2.52 -22.06 8.79
CA LEU A 213 -2.56 -22.97 9.94
C LEU A 213 -3.07 -22.36 11.27
N HIS A 214 -3.73 -21.20 11.23
CA HIS A 214 -4.23 -20.50 12.42
C HIS A 214 -5.72 -20.75 12.71
N ASN A 215 -6.47 -21.28 11.74
CA ASN A 215 -7.84 -21.75 11.93
C ASN A 215 -7.84 -23.17 12.50
N VAL A 216 -7.55 -23.29 13.80
CA VAL A 216 -7.58 -24.56 14.54
C VAL A 216 -9.03 -25.04 14.70
N ALA A 217 -9.36 -26.17 14.10
CA ALA A 217 -10.68 -26.77 14.08
C ALA A 217 -10.94 -27.67 15.32
N PRO A 218 -12.22 -27.95 15.64
CA PRO A 218 -12.57 -28.94 16.66
C PRO A 218 -12.02 -30.33 16.33
N ALA A 219 -11.77 -31.15 17.35
CA ALA A 219 -11.20 -32.50 17.18
C ALA A 219 -11.97 -33.39 16.16
N LYS A 220 -13.31 -33.24 16.09
CA LYS A 220 -14.17 -33.98 15.16
C LYS A 220 -13.99 -33.60 13.69
N GLU A 221 -13.39 -32.45 13.43
CA GLU A 221 -13.16 -31.89 12.10
C GLU A 221 -11.65 -31.94 11.73
N SER A 222 -10.87 -32.74 12.45
CA SER A 222 -9.48 -33.00 12.11
C SER A 222 -9.33 -33.68 10.75
N VAL A 223 -8.16 -33.53 10.14
CA VAL A 223 -7.90 -34.05 8.79
C VAL A 223 -8.01 -35.57 8.73
N ALA A 224 -8.59 -36.07 7.64
CA ALA A 224 -8.71 -37.50 7.39
C ALA A 224 -7.40 -38.07 6.78
N CYS A 225 -7.13 -39.35 7.03
CA CYS A 225 -5.94 -40.05 6.52
C CYS A 225 -5.75 -39.88 5.00
N ARG A 226 -6.83 -39.97 4.21
CA ARG A 226 -6.78 -39.83 2.75
C ARG A 226 -6.33 -38.43 2.30
N GLN A 227 -6.60 -37.37 3.08
CA GLN A 227 -6.18 -36.01 2.72
C GLN A 227 -4.66 -35.83 2.87
N CYS A 228 -4.03 -36.53 3.80
CA CYS A 228 -2.58 -36.50 4.00
C CYS A 228 -1.83 -37.52 3.11
N HIS A 229 -2.45 -38.68 2.83
CA HIS A 229 -1.84 -39.80 2.09
C HIS A 229 -2.34 -39.94 0.64
N SER A 230 -2.93 -38.88 0.05
CA SER A 230 -3.26 -38.83 -1.38
C SER A 230 -2.07 -38.33 -2.22
N GLU A 231 -2.19 -38.43 -3.56
CA GLU A 231 -1.19 -37.89 -4.50
C GLU A 231 -1.03 -36.37 -4.39
N SER A 232 -2.11 -35.64 -4.13
CA SER A 232 -2.12 -34.20 -3.81
C SER A 232 -2.00 -33.97 -2.29
N SER A 233 -0.92 -34.50 -1.70
CA SER A 233 -0.75 -34.61 -0.25
C SER A 233 -0.83 -33.25 0.48
N LEU A 234 -1.87 -33.06 1.29
CA LEU A 234 -1.99 -31.92 2.21
C LEU A 234 -0.77 -31.83 3.16
N LEU A 235 -0.20 -32.97 3.51
CA LEU A 235 1.02 -33.03 4.32
C LEU A 235 2.21 -32.37 3.61
N ALA A 236 2.36 -32.59 2.30
CA ALA A 236 3.40 -31.95 1.51
C ALA A 236 3.20 -30.43 1.43
N GLU A 237 1.95 -29.97 1.30
CA GLU A 237 1.60 -28.54 1.33
C GLU A 237 1.97 -27.90 2.68
N ARG A 238 1.54 -28.50 3.78
CA ARG A 238 1.77 -27.99 5.15
C ARG A 238 3.23 -28.03 5.59
N GLN A 239 4.01 -29.00 5.09
CA GLN A 239 5.44 -29.13 5.40
C GLN A 239 6.38 -28.44 4.41
N ARG A 240 5.88 -27.91 3.28
CA ARG A 240 6.67 -27.17 2.27
C ARG A 240 6.25 -25.72 2.08
N PHE A 241 5.46 -25.17 2.99
CA PHE A 241 5.13 -23.74 3.02
C PHE A 241 6.31 -22.86 3.49
N THR A 242 6.97 -22.17 2.57
CA THR A 242 7.99 -21.16 2.89
C THR A 242 7.30 -19.80 2.94
N PRO A 243 7.20 -19.13 4.12
CA PRO A 243 6.66 -17.78 4.16
C PRO A 243 7.58 -16.86 3.33
N PRO A 244 7.04 -16.06 2.39
CA PRO A 244 7.83 -15.08 1.67
C PRO A 244 8.58 -14.15 2.62
N ALA A 245 9.74 -13.64 2.20
CA ALA A 245 10.64 -12.87 3.04
C ALA A 245 9.99 -11.65 3.74
N SER A 246 8.90 -11.13 3.18
CA SER A 246 8.07 -10.04 3.71
C SER A 246 7.31 -10.39 5.01
N LEU A 247 7.19 -11.67 5.37
CA LEU A 247 6.46 -12.12 6.56
C LEU A 247 7.37 -12.32 7.79
N ARG A 248 8.67 -12.00 7.69
CA ARG A 248 9.61 -12.07 8.82
C ARG A 248 9.41 -10.86 9.74
N ALA A 249 9.61 -11.01 11.06
CA ALA A 249 9.46 -9.85 11.93
C ALA A 249 10.59 -8.84 11.67
N GLY A 250 10.27 -7.55 11.75
CA GLY A 250 11.20 -6.45 11.42
C GLY A 250 11.49 -6.25 9.93
N SER A 251 11.14 -7.19 9.03
CA SER A 251 11.49 -7.10 7.60
C SER A 251 10.75 -6.00 6.83
N LEU A 252 9.85 -5.27 7.50
CA LEU A 252 8.99 -4.23 6.93
C LEU A 252 9.08 -2.90 7.70
N LEU A 253 10.01 -2.76 8.66
CA LEU A 253 10.29 -1.47 9.30
C LEU A 253 11.06 -0.56 8.32
N GLY A 254 10.61 0.69 8.16
CA GLY A 254 11.21 1.66 7.24
C GLY A 254 10.78 1.51 5.77
N HIS A 255 9.73 0.74 5.53
CA HIS A 255 9.17 0.42 4.23
C HIS A 255 7.85 1.18 3.93
N GLY A 256 7.40 2.06 4.82
CA GLY A 256 6.19 2.88 4.63
C GLY A 256 4.88 2.15 4.90
N LEU A 257 4.94 0.93 5.46
CA LEU A 257 3.77 0.11 5.81
C LEU A 257 3.12 0.49 7.14
N PHE A 258 3.83 1.23 7.97
CA PHE A 258 3.37 1.78 9.24
C PHE A 258 3.38 3.30 9.15
N ASP A 259 2.76 4.00 10.11
CA ASP A 259 3.11 5.40 10.37
C ASP A 259 4.53 5.41 10.95
N ASP A 260 5.49 5.20 10.06
CA ASP A 260 6.91 5.07 10.38
C ASP A 260 7.35 6.33 11.12
N ALA A 261 6.79 7.51 10.83
CA ALA A 261 7.10 8.73 11.54
C ALA A 261 6.59 8.71 12.99
N SER A 262 5.38 8.23 13.26
CA SER A 262 4.86 8.03 14.62
C SER A 262 5.61 6.93 15.35
N LEU A 263 5.86 5.79 14.71
CA LEU A 263 6.55 4.64 15.28
C LEU A 263 8.01 4.99 15.59
N ILE A 264 8.73 5.62 14.65
CA ILE A 264 10.09 6.13 14.83
C ILE A 264 10.10 7.21 15.91
N LYS A 265 9.12 8.13 15.93
CA LYS A 265 9.03 9.16 16.98
C LYS A 265 8.77 8.54 18.36
N THR A 266 7.95 7.50 18.44
CA THR A 266 7.72 6.73 19.67
C THR A 266 9.01 6.01 20.09
N LEU A 267 9.69 5.32 19.18
CA LEU A 267 10.98 4.65 19.42
C LEU A 267 12.10 5.64 19.81
N ASP A 268 12.15 6.82 19.19
CA ASP A 268 13.07 7.91 19.51
C ASP A 268 12.77 8.50 20.89
N SER A 269 11.49 8.71 21.22
CA SER A 269 11.04 9.24 22.52
C SER A 269 11.30 8.27 23.69
N LEU A 270 11.51 7.00 23.39
CA LEU A 270 11.78 5.93 24.36
C LEU A 270 13.29 5.69 24.59
N GLY A 271 14.16 6.55 24.06
CA GLY A 271 15.61 6.51 24.36
C GLY A 271 16.53 6.17 23.19
N GLY A 272 16.15 6.51 21.96
CA GLY A 272 17.08 6.69 20.83
C GLY A 272 17.65 5.40 20.23
N ILE A 273 16.90 4.78 19.32
CA ILE A 273 17.45 3.88 18.31
C ILE A 273 17.76 4.72 17.07
N PRO A 274 18.98 4.73 16.52
CA PRO A 274 19.19 5.35 15.22
C PRO A 274 18.36 4.59 14.19
N ALA A 275 17.37 5.27 13.59
CA ALA A 275 16.36 4.73 12.66
C ALA A 275 16.91 4.16 11.33
N ARG A 276 18.17 3.73 11.29
CA ARG A 276 18.82 3.26 10.06
C ARG A 276 19.85 2.18 10.36
N GLN A 277 19.37 0.94 10.53
CA GLN A 277 20.17 -0.19 10.08
C GLN A 277 19.93 -0.34 8.58
N GLN A 278 20.75 0.34 7.76
CA GLN A 278 20.79 0.04 6.34
C GLN A 278 21.34 -1.38 6.19
N VAL A 279 20.44 -2.34 5.94
CA VAL A 279 20.85 -3.56 5.24
C VAL A 279 21.36 -3.09 3.88
N GLN A 280 22.67 -3.14 3.69
CA GLN A 280 23.24 -2.98 2.35
C GLN A 280 22.77 -4.15 1.51
N VAL A 281 21.70 -3.93 0.73
CA VAL A 281 21.46 -4.71 -0.47
C VAL A 281 22.54 -4.27 -1.45
N GLU A 282 23.61 -5.07 -1.55
CA GLU A 282 24.66 -4.89 -2.54
C GLU A 282 24.01 -4.74 -3.92
N ASN A 283 24.17 -3.55 -4.50
CA ASN A 283 23.80 -3.20 -5.87
C ASN A 283 22.33 -3.39 -6.26
N ALA A 284 21.41 -2.61 -5.67
CA ALA A 284 20.07 -2.42 -6.20
C ALA A 284 20.10 -1.65 -7.53
N GLY A 285 20.10 -2.38 -8.65
CA GLY A 285 19.70 -1.87 -9.95
C GLY A 285 18.27 -1.28 -9.90
N ALA A 286 17.89 -0.50 -10.91
CA ALA A 286 16.62 0.25 -10.94
C ALA A 286 15.33 -0.59 -10.82
N PHE A 287 15.42 -1.92 -10.72
CA PHE A 287 14.29 -2.86 -10.83
C PHE A 287 14.32 -4.05 -9.85
N ILE A 288 15.16 -4.05 -8.81
CA ILE A 288 15.29 -5.22 -7.90
C ILE A 288 14.41 -5.12 -6.65
N ASP A 289 13.93 -3.92 -6.32
CA ASP A 289 12.99 -3.72 -5.22
C ASP A 289 11.58 -4.12 -5.70
N SER A 290 10.98 -5.13 -5.08
CA SER A 290 9.56 -5.44 -5.30
C SER A 290 8.77 -4.14 -5.08
N TYR A 291 7.77 -3.87 -5.91
CA TYR A 291 6.87 -2.73 -5.71
C TYR A 291 5.52 -3.28 -5.31
N MET A 292 5.13 -2.91 -4.11
CA MET A 292 3.93 -3.28 -3.38
C MET A 292 3.38 -1.95 -2.87
N VAL A 293 2.14 -1.70 -3.24
CA VAL A 293 1.45 -0.43 -2.96
C VAL A 293 1.44 -0.19 -1.45
N GLY A 294 1.95 0.96 -1.02
CA GLY A 294 2.06 1.32 0.40
C GLY A 294 3.16 0.58 1.17
N ALA A 295 4.08 -0.13 0.50
CA ALA A 295 5.03 -1.02 1.17
C ALA A 295 6.48 -1.04 0.67
N ASN A 296 6.77 -0.71 -0.59
CA ASN A 296 8.16 -0.63 -1.06
C ASN A 296 8.23 0.15 -2.39
N GLY A 297 7.65 1.35 -2.36
CA GLY A 297 7.94 2.36 -3.37
C GLY A 297 9.43 2.71 -3.37
N SER A 298 9.99 3.08 -4.52
CA SER A 298 11.36 3.59 -4.59
C SER A 298 11.35 5.08 -4.25
N PRO A 299 11.91 5.53 -3.10
CA PRO A 299 11.86 6.94 -2.71
C PRO A 299 12.50 7.86 -3.75
N ARG A 300 13.47 7.33 -4.52
CA ARG A 300 14.08 8.05 -5.64
C ARG A 300 13.09 8.31 -6.77
N VAL A 301 12.29 7.31 -7.13
CA VAL A 301 11.27 7.41 -8.19
C VAL A 301 10.12 8.31 -7.72
N ASP A 302 9.67 8.14 -6.48
CA ASP A 302 8.62 8.98 -5.88
C ASP A 302 9.02 10.46 -5.85
N LEU A 303 10.25 10.74 -5.41
CA LEU A 303 10.79 12.10 -5.39
C LEU A 303 10.93 12.66 -6.82
N ALA A 304 11.38 11.85 -7.78
CA ALA A 304 11.49 12.26 -9.18
C ALA A 304 10.11 12.61 -9.78
N ILE A 305 9.09 11.79 -9.52
CA ILE A 305 7.71 12.04 -9.98
C ILE A 305 7.15 13.29 -9.30
N PHE A 306 7.33 13.44 -7.99
CA PHE A 306 6.89 14.63 -7.24
C PHE A 306 7.48 15.91 -7.82
N TRP A 307 8.80 15.96 -8.03
CA TRP A 307 9.46 17.10 -8.66
C TRP A 307 9.00 17.32 -10.10
N ALA A 308 8.86 16.25 -10.90
CA ALA A 308 8.37 16.37 -12.27
C ALA A 308 6.97 16.98 -12.33
N MET A 309 6.05 16.52 -11.46
CA MET A 309 4.68 17.05 -11.38
C MET A 309 4.67 18.50 -10.84
N GLY A 310 5.48 18.79 -9.83
CA GLY A 310 5.61 20.14 -9.26
C GLY A 310 6.17 21.15 -10.27
N ILE A 311 7.22 20.77 -11.01
CA ILE A 311 7.79 21.60 -12.10
C ILE A 311 6.75 21.79 -13.20
N LEU A 312 6.06 20.73 -13.63
CA LEU A 312 5.00 20.83 -14.63
C LEU A 312 3.89 21.80 -14.18
N ALA A 313 3.39 21.67 -12.95
CA ALA A 313 2.37 22.56 -12.40
C ALA A 313 2.87 24.02 -12.35
N ALA A 314 4.10 24.24 -11.87
CA ALA A 314 4.70 25.58 -11.82
C ALA A 314 4.86 26.21 -13.21
N LEU A 315 5.25 25.42 -14.22
CA LEU A 315 5.32 25.86 -15.61
C LEU A 315 3.95 26.24 -16.15
N LEU A 316 2.92 25.42 -15.92
CA LEU A 316 1.55 25.68 -16.37
C LEU A 316 0.96 26.94 -15.70
N VAL A 317 1.18 27.12 -14.40
CA VAL A 317 0.76 28.31 -13.65
C VAL A 317 1.49 29.55 -14.16
N SER A 318 2.80 29.47 -14.35
CA SER A 318 3.61 30.57 -14.89
C SER A 318 3.16 30.94 -16.30
N HIS A 319 2.92 29.94 -17.15
CA HIS A 319 2.37 30.13 -18.49
C HIS A 319 1.02 30.84 -18.45
N GLY A 320 0.09 30.36 -17.62
CA GLY A 320 -1.22 30.98 -17.41
C GLY A 320 -1.12 32.43 -16.92
N ALA A 321 -0.23 32.71 -15.96
CA ALA A 321 0.00 34.05 -15.43
C ALA A 321 0.56 35.01 -16.49
N ILE A 322 1.57 34.60 -17.26
CA ILE A 322 2.12 35.39 -18.36
C ILE A 322 1.02 35.70 -19.37
N ARG A 323 0.20 34.70 -19.74
CA ARG A 323 -0.92 34.89 -20.66
C ARG A 323 -1.90 35.94 -20.13
N LEU A 324 -2.30 35.86 -18.86
CA LEU A 324 -3.19 36.83 -18.24
C LEU A 324 -2.60 38.24 -18.19
N LEU A 325 -1.29 38.37 -17.93
CA LEU A 325 -0.57 39.65 -17.91
C LEU A 325 -0.40 40.24 -19.31
N THR A 326 -0.17 39.41 -20.33
CA THR A 326 -0.07 39.86 -21.73
C THR A 326 -1.44 40.15 -22.34
N GLY A 327 -2.52 39.67 -21.71
CA GLY A 327 -3.89 39.74 -22.21
C GLY A 327 -4.38 41.17 -22.44
N LYS A 328 -4.72 41.50 -23.69
CA LYS A 328 -5.44 42.75 -23.98
C LYS A 328 -6.92 42.60 -23.67
N ARG A 329 -7.48 43.59 -22.96
CA ARG A 329 -8.91 43.64 -22.61
C ARG A 329 -9.71 44.08 -23.84
N GLU A 330 -10.06 43.15 -24.71
CA GLU A 330 -10.94 43.44 -25.85
C GLU A 330 -12.39 43.59 -25.35
N ALA A 331 -12.83 44.84 -25.28
CA ALA A 331 -14.21 45.24 -24.99
C ALA A 331 -15.02 45.24 -26.30
N GLY A 332 -16.15 44.54 -26.33
CA GLY A 332 -17.14 44.67 -27.42
C GLY A 332 -17.38 43.44 -28.31
N ALA A 333 -16.70 42.31 -28.14
CA ALA A 333 -16.92 41.15 -29.00
C ALA A 333 -18.23 40.41 -28.70
N GLU A 334 -19.05 40.18 -29.74
CA GLU A 334 -20.29 39.40 -29.70
C GLU A 334 -19.98 37.91 -29.46
N TRP A 335 -20.73 37.28 -28.56
CA TRP A 335 -20.54 35.87 -28.18
C TRP A 335 -21.45 34.96 -28.99
N HIS A 336 -20.86 34.09 -29.79
CA HIS A 336 -21.61 33.08 -30.52
C HIS A 336 -21.62 31.75 -29.74
N ARG A 337 -22.77 31.09 -29.70
CA ARG A 337 -22.98 29.82 -28.99
C ARG A 337 -23.33 28.73 -29.99
N THR A 338 -22.56 27.66 -30.02
CA THR A 338 -22.81 26.49 -30.88
C THR A 338 -22.95 25.24 -30.03
N TYR A 339 -23.98 24.43 -30.29
CA TYR A 339 -24.19 23.20 -29.54
C TYR A 339 -23.26 22.10 -30.06
N LEU A 340 -22.24 21.75 -29.28
CA LEU A 340 -21.20 20.80 -29.70
C LEU A 340 -21.15 19.54 -28.83
N TYR A 341 -21.49 19.64 -27.55
CA TYR A 341 -21.37 18.53 -26.61
C TYR A 341 -22.75 17.99 -26.27
N THR A 342 -23.07 16.76 -26.69
CA THR A 342 -24.37 16.13 -26.43
C THR A 342 -24.52 15.72 -24.97
N LEU A 343 -25.76 15.65 -24.47
CA LEU A 343 -26.03 15.25 -23.07
C LEU A 343 -25.37 13.91 -22.68
N PRO A 344 -25.45 12.83 -23.48
CA PRO A 344 -24.80 11.56 -23.13
C PRO A 344 -23.29 11.68 -22.95
N VAL A 345 -22.62 12.46 -23.81
CA VAL A 345 -21.17 12.69 -23.74
C VAL A 345 -20.81 13.48 -22.48
N ARG A 346 -21.62 14.47 -22.08
CA ARG A 346 -21.38 15.26 -20.86
C ARG A 346 -21.56 14.42 -19.60
N VAL A 347 -22.65 13.64 -19.51
CA VAL A 347 -22.92 12.75 -18.37
C VAL A 347 -21.79 11.72 -18.23
N TRP A 348 -21.41 11.08 -19.33
CA TRP A 348 -20.30 10.15 -19.36
C TRP A 348 -18.99 10.80 -18.89
N HIS A 349 -18.67 11.99 -19.40
CA HIS A 349 -17.44 12.70 -19.04
C HIS A 349 -17.38 13.01 -17.55
N TRP A 350 -18.45 13.54 -16.95
CA TRP A 350 -18.45 13.90 -15.53
C TRP A 350 -18.39 12.66 -14.62
N LEU A 351 -19.05 11.57 -15.02
CA LEU A 351 -18.94 10.29 -14.31
C LEU A 351 -17.51 9.74 -14.39
N ASN A 352 -16.89 9.80 -15.57
CA ASN A 352 -15.50 9.40 -15.79
C ASN A 352 -14.54 10.26 -14.95
N ALA A 353 -14.71 11.59 -14.95
CA ALA A 353 -13.90 12.52 -14.19
C ALA A 353 -14.01 12.28 -12.67
N LEU A 354 -15.21 12.04 -12.16
CA LEU A 354 -15.42 11.72 -10.74
C LEU A 354 -14.70 10.43 -10.34
N CYS A 355 -14.88 9.35 -11.11
CA CYS A 355 -14.18 8.09 -10.86
C CYS A 355 -12.66 8.28 -10.87
N PHE A 356 -12.15 9.04 -11.83
CA PHE A 356 -10.71 9.29 -11.96
C PHE A 356 -10.13 10.08 -10.77
N ILE A 357 -10.85 11.10 -10.29
CA ILE A 357 -10.43 11.89 -9.13
C ILE A 357 -10.41 11.01 -7.86
N VAL A 358 -11.45 10.20 -7.66
CA VAL A 358 -11.52 9.28 -6.52
C VAL A 358 -10.36 8.28 -6.58
N LEU A 359 -10.10 7.69 -7.76
CA LEU A 359 -9.00 6.74 -7.96
C LEU A 359 -7.62 7.36 -7.76
N LEU A 360 -7.38 8.57 -8.27
CA LEU A 360 -6.12 9.27 -8.04
C LEU A 360 -5.92 9.56 -6.55
N PHE A 361 -6.96 10.04 -5.87
CA PHE A 361 -6.89 10.35 -4.46
C PHE A 361 -6.65 9.10 -3.61
N SER A 362 -7.50 8.08 -3.75
CA SER A 362 -7.34 6.82 -3.02
C SER A 362 -6.03 6.12 -3.38
N GLY A 363 -5.59 6.19 -4.63
CA GLY A 363 -4.32 5.63 -5.08
C GLY A 363 -3.11 6.31 -4.43
N VAL A 364 -3.09 7.65 -4.33
CA VAL A 364 -2.05 8.40 -3.62
C VAL A 364 -2.07 8.06 -2.13
N VAL A 365 -3.24 8.01 -1.52
CA VAL A 365 -3.43 7.67 -0.11
C VAL A 365 -2.92 6.26 0.19
N MET A 366 -3.25 5.28 -0.65
CA MET A 366 -2.74 3.90 -0.53
C MET A 366 -1.24 3.83 -0.79
N HIS A 367 -0.73 4.57 -1.78
CA HIS A 367 0.70 4.58 -2.14
C HIS A 367 1.60 5.08 -1.01
N PHE A 368 1.16 6.13 -0.31
CA PHE A 368 1.87 6.71 0.83
C PHE A 368 1.37 6.20 2.19
N ALA A 369 0.53 5.17 2.20
CA ALA A 369 -0.04 4.55 3.40
C ALA A 369 -0.67 5.54 4.40
N ILE A 370 -1.47 6.49 3.91
CA ILE A 370 -2.07 7.54 4.73
C ILE A 370 -3.44 7.09 5.28
N GLY A 371 -3.58 6.95 6.60
CA GLY A 371 -4.87 6.65 7.25
C GLY A 371 -5.29 5.18 7.13
N ASP A 372 -6.61 4.93 7.04
CA ASP A 372 -7.16 3.57 6.96
C ASP A 372 -7.01 2.96 5.55
N LEU A 373 -5.92 2.22 5.35
CA LEU A 373 -5.61 1.60 4.06
C LEU A 373 -6.69 0.61 3.59
N ALA A 374 -7.35 -0.12 4.50
CA ALA A 374 -8.35 -1.11 4.12
C ALA A 374 -9.57 -0.41 3.52
N PHE A 375 -10.05 0.63 4.19
CA PHE A 375 -11.12 1.47 3.67
C PHE A 375 -10.75 2.09 2.30
N TRP A 376 -9.55 2.68 2.18
CA TRP A 376 -9.13 3.30 0.92
C TRP A 376 -8.92 2.31 -0.22
N ALA A 377 -8.49 1.09 0.08
CA ALA A 377 -8.41 -0.01 -0.89
C ALA A 377 -9.78 -0.43 -1.39
N GLU A 378 -10.77 -0.57 -0.51
CA GLU A 378 -12.16 -0.84 -0.91
C GLU A 378 -12.72 0.26 -1.81
N VAL A 379 -12.51 1.53 -1.44
CA VAL A 379 -12.92 2.69 -2.25
C VAL A 379 -12.23 2.67 -3.61
N HIS A 380 -10.92 2.40 -3.66
CA HIS A 380 -10.16 2.33 -4.91
C HIS A 380 -10.65 1.20 -5.81
N ASN A 381 -10.87 0.01 -5.27
CA ASN A 381 -11.36 -1.16 -6.01
C ASN A 381 -12.76 -0.91 -6.57
N ALA A 382 -13.67 -0.38 -5.75
CA ALA A 382 -15.03 -0.04 -6.18
C ALA A 382 -15.03 1.04 -7.29
N ALA A 383 -14.22 2.07 -7.14
CA ALA A 383 -14.08 3.13 -8.15
C ALA A 383 -13.45 2.59 -9.45
N GLY A 384 -12.49 1.67 -9.37
CA GLY A 384 -11.82 1.05 -10.51
C GLY A 384 -12.77 0.16 -11.34
N LEU A 385 -13.57 -0.66 -10.66
CA LEU A 385 -14.62 -1.46 -11.30
C LEU A 385 -15.71 -0.58 -11.92
N THR A 386 -16.10 0.50 -11.24
CA THR A 386 -17.04 1.49 -11.79
C THR A 386 -16.46 2.13 -13.05
N LEU A 387 -15.19 2.54 -13.04
CA LEU A 387 -14.52 3.11 -14.20
C LEU A 387 -14.44 2.14 -15.38
N CYS A 388 -14.30 0.83 -15.14
CA CYS A 388 -14.40 -0.18 -16.20
C CYS A 388 -15.75 -0.11 -16.91
N GLY A 389 -16.85 -0.06 -16.16
CA GLY A 389 -18.20 0.10 -16.72
C GLY A 389 -18.38 1.42 -17.49
N VAL A 390 -17.85 2.51 -16.95
CA VAL A 390 -17.87 3.84 -17.60
C VAL A 390 -17.06 3.83 -18.91
N TRP A 391 -15.93 3.14 -18.94
CA TRP A 391 -15.12 2.98 -20.15
C TRP A 391 -15.80 2.10 -21.20
N LEU A 392 -16.50 1.04 -20.80
CA LEU A 392 -17.34 0.26 -21.74
C LEU A 392 -18.48 1.12 -22.32
N LEU A 393 -19.13 1.94 -21.49
CA LEU A 393 -20.14 2.90 -21.95
C LEU A 393 -19.56 3.89 -22.97
N PHE A 394 -18.33 4.36 -22.76
CA PHE A 394 -17.62 5.19 -23.75
C PHE A 394 -17.54 4.51 -25.10
N LEU A 395 -17.10 3.25 -25.14
CA LEU A 395 -16.97 2.50 -26.38
C LEU A 395 -18.33 2.36 -27.09
N LEU A 396 -19.39 2.04 -26.35
CA LEU A 396 -20.75 1.96 -26.88
C LEU A 396 -21.22 3.29 -27.49
N VAL A 397 -21.01 4.43 -26.80
CA VAL A 397 -21.37 5.76 -27.32
C VAL A 397 -20.57 6.13 -28.56
N ASN A 398 -19.32 5.68 -28.67
CA ASN A 398 -18.52 5.90 -29.87
C ASN A 398 -19.00 5.04 -31.05
N LEU A 399 -19.43 3.81 -30.80
CA LEU A 399 -20.01 2.93 -31.81
C LEU A 399 -21.34 3.44 -32.36
N THR A 400 -22.16 4.11 -31.54
CA THR A 400 -23.46 4.67 -31.96
C THR A 400 -23.37 5.99 -32.75
N GLY A 401 -22.15 6.48 -33.03
CA GLY A 401 -21.93 7.56 -33.99
C GLY A 401 -20.94 8.63 -33.54
N ASN A 402 -20.58 8.72 -32.26
CA ASN A 402 -19.63 9.75 -31.78
C ASN A 402 -18.16 9.45 -32.17
N GLY A 403 -17.86 8.20 -32.55
CA GLY A 403 -16.50 7.73 -32.87
C GLY A 403 -15.85 8.41 -34.06
N HIS A 404 -16.62 9.03 -34.97
CA HIS A 404 -16.07 9.71 -36.13
C HIS A 404 -15.14 10.88 -35.78
N HIS A 405 -15.35 11.52 -34.62
CA HIS A 405 -14.48 12.60 -34.13
C HIS A 405 -13.07 12.14 -33.70
N TYR A 406 -12.85 10.83 -33.54
CA TYR A 406 -11.55 10.25 -33.17
C TYR A 406 -10.75 9.75 -34.37
N ARG A 407 -11.27 9.89 -35.60
CA ARG A 407 -10.55 9.51 -36.82
C ARG A 407 -9.53 10.58 -37.20
N VAL A 408 -8.24 10.22 -37.10
CA VAL A 408 -7.13 11.13 -37.40
C VAL A 408 -6.86 11.17 -38.91
N ARG A 409 -6.78 12.38 -39.47
CA ARG A 409 -6.36 12.58 -40.87
C ARG A 409 -4.83 12.47 -41.00
N MET A 410 -4.32 11.42 -41.61
CA MET A 410 -2.86 11.19 -41.70
C MET A 410 -2.12 12.21 -42.60
N GLN A 411 -2.78 12.70 -43.66
CA GLN A 411 -2.20 13.68 -44.58
C GLN A 411 -1.84 14.98 -43.85
N GLY A 412 -0.57 15.41 -43.94
CA GLY A 412 -0.09 16.67 -43.34
C GLY A 412 -0.13 16.71 -41.80
N LEU A 413 -0.19 15.54 -41.13
CA LEU A 413 -0.30 15.43 -39.68
C LEU A 413 0.85 16.13 -38.94
N ALA A 414 2.10 15.85 -39.32
CA ALA A 414 3.28 16.44 -38.68
C ALA A 414 3.26 17.98 -38.73
N GLY A 415 2.89 18.56 -39.88
CA GLY A 415 2.76 20.01 -40.04
C GLY A 415 1.67 20.62 -39.15
N ARG A 416 0.54 19.93 -38.95
CA ARG A 416 -0.51 20.39 -38.02
C ARG A 416 -0.07 20.32 -36.56
N ILE A 417 0.60 19.23 -36.17
CA ILE A 417 1.16 19.09 -34.82
C ILE A 417 2.14 20.22 -34.53
N ILE A 418 3.09 20.50 -35.44
CA ILE A 418 4.09 21.56 -35.25
C ILE A 418 3.42 22.94 -35.14
N ARG A 419 2.44 23.24 -36.01
CA ARG A 419 1.69 24.51 -35.95
C ARG A 419 0.96 24.67 -34.61
N GLN A 420 0.30 23.61 -34.16
CA GLN A 420 -0.45 23.63 -32.91
C GLN A 420 0.46 23.72 -31.69
N ALA A 421 1.60 23.02 -31.69
CA ALA A 421 2.60 23.10 -30.64
C ALA A 421 3.22 24.51 -30.56
N ARG A 422 3.60 25.10 -31.70
CA ARG A 422 4.11 26.48 -31.77
C ARG A 422 3.08 27.48 -31.24
N TYR A 423 1.80 27.28 -31.55
CA TYR A 423 0.74 28.13 -31.03
C TYR A 423 0.69 28.12 -29.50
N TYR A 424 0.62 26.95 -28.87
CA TYR A 424 0.58 26.86 -27.40
C TYR A 424 1.86 27.31 -26.71
N LEU A 425 3.03 27.12 -27.34
CA LEU A 425 4.31 27.53 -26.76
C LEU A 425 4.59 29.04 -26.91
N ILE A 426 4.19 29.66 -28.03
CA ILE A 426 4.58 31.03 -28.38
C ILE A 426 3.40 31.87 -28.87
N GLY A 427 2.62 31.35 -29.83
CA GLY A 427 1.58 32.11 -30.54
C GLY A 427 0.48 32.65 -29.62
N ILE A 428 0.15 31.91 -28.56
CA ILE A 428 -0.87 32.29 -27.57
C ILE A 428 -0.50 33.56 -26.80
N PHE A 429 0.80 33.78 -26.51
CA PHE A 429 1.27 35.02 -25.88
C PHE A 429 1.26 36.21 -26.85
N ARG A 430 1.40 35.93 -28.15
CA ARG A 430 1.33 36.93 -29.23
C ARG A 430 -0.09 37.25 -29.67
N HIS A 431 -1.10 36.64 -29.05
CA HIS A 431 -2.51 36.81 -29.41
C HIS A 431 -2.82 36.41 -30.86
N GLU A 432 -2.02 35.50 -31.42
CA GLU A 432 -2.28 34.92 -32.73
C GLU A 432 -3.66 34.22 -32.71
N PRO A 433 -4.40 34.19 -33.82
CA PRO A 433 -5.63 33.42 -33.90
C PRO A 433 -5.32 31.92 -33.76
N HIS A 434 -6.22 31.18 -33.09
CA HIS A 434 -6.04 29.74 -32.90
C HIS A 434 -6.04 29.02 -34.27
N PRO A 435 -5.05 28.14 -34.58
CA PRO A 435 -4.87 27.59 -35.94
C PRO A 435 -6.03 26.73 -36.46
N GLU A 436 -6.78 26.12 -35.55
CA GLU A 436 -7.92 25.25 -35.87
C GLU A 436 -9.14 25.66 -35.04
N THR A 437 -10.22 26.11 -35.69
CA THR A 437 -11.47 26.47 -34.99
C THR A 437 -12.39 25.26 -34.86
N PRO A 438 -12.94 24.97 -33.66
CA PRO A 438 -13.90 23.90 -33.50
C PRO A 438 -15.16 24.14 -34.32
N ASN A 439 -15.59 23.12 -35.06
CA ASN A 439 -16.86 23.13 -35.80
C ASN A 439 -17.59 21.79 -35.61
N GLU A 440 -18.86 21.68 -36.03
CA GLU A 440 -19.67 20.48 -35.82
C GLU A 440 -19.04 19.19 -36.39
N ARG A 441 -18.19 19.30 -37.42
CA ARG A 441 -17.47 18.18 -38.05
C ARG A 441 -16.14 17.86 -37.36
N SER A 442 -15.49 18.83 -36.72
CA SER A 442 -14.20 18.70 -36.05
C SER A 442 -14.23 19.38 -34.68
N LYS A 443 -14.60 18.61 -33.65
CA LYS A 443 -14.73 19.08 -32.27
C LYS A 443 -13.40 19.40 -31.61
N PHE A 444 -12.32 18.75 -32.03
CA PHE A 444 -11.02 18.80 -31.35
C PHE A 444 -9.95 19.36 -32.28
N ASN A 445 -8.98 20.07 -31.71
CA ASN A 445 -7.75 20.38 -32.43
C ASN A 445 -6.88 19.12 -32.56
N THR A 446 -5.95 19.10 -33.51
CA THR A 446 -5.12 17.92 -33.81
C THR A 446 -4.35 17.41 -32.57
N LEU A 447 -3.85 18.30 -31.70
CA LEU A 447 -3.10 17.90 -30.49
C LEU A 447 -4.03 17.27 -29.43
N GLN A 448 -5.20 17.85 -29.20
CA GLN A 448 -6.23 17.34 -28.30
C GLN A 448 -6.80 16.02 -28.81
N GLN A 449 -7.06 15.89 -30.11
CA GLN A 449 -7.54 14.66 -30.73
C GLN A 449 -6.58 13.50 -30.48
N LEU A 450 -5.28 13.71 -30.72
CA LEU A 450 -4.24 12.71 -30.44
C LEU A 450 -4.13 12.41 -28.95
N GLY A 451 -4.20 13.43 -28.10
CA GLY A 451 -4.19 13.27 -26.65
C GLY A 451 -5.35 12.40 -26.14
N TYR A 452 -6.58 12.68 -26.58
CA TYR A 452 -7.75 11.89 -26.20
C TYR A 452 -7.71 10.46 -26.77
N LEU A 453 -7.16 10.26 -27.97
CA LEU A 453 -6.96 8.93 -28.52
C LEU A 453 -5.96 8.13 -27.67
N CYS A 454 -4.84 8.74 -27.31
CA CYS A 454 -3.85 8.13 -26.41
C CYS A 454 -4.46 7.80 -25.04
N VAL A 455 -5.13 8.76 -24.41
CA VAL A 455 -5.67 8.55 -23.06
C VAL A 455 -6.80 7.51 -23.06
N MET A 456 -7.77 7.62 -23.96
CA MET A 456 -8.98 6.78 -23.91
C MET A 456 -8.82 5.40 -24.53
N PHE A 457 -7.96 5.24 -25.54
CA PHE A 457 -7.81 3.98 -26.27
C PHE A 457 -6.48 3.26 -26.00
N LEU A 458 -5.52 3.89 -25.30
CA LEU A 458 -4.26 3.26 -24.91
C LEU A 458 -4.03 3.31 -23.39
N MET A 459 -3.94 4.49 -22.79
CA MET A 459 -3.57 4.61 -21.38
C MET A 459 -4.65 4.09 -20.43
N ALA A 460 -5.92 4.47 -20.62
CA ALA A 460 -7.01 4.01 -19.78
C ALA A 460 -7.20 2.48 -19.83
N PRO A 461 -7.24 1.82 -21.00
CA PRO A 461 -7.28 0.35 -21.05
C PRO A 461 -6.10 -0.31 -20.32
N LEU A 462 -4.89 0.21 -20.49
CA LEU A 462 -3.71 -0.32 -19.79
C LEU A 462 -3.80 -0.10 -18.28
N LEU A 463 -4.30 1.04 -17.83
CA LEU A 463 -4.48 1.35 -16.42
C LEU A 463 -5.55 0.43 -15.79
N LEU A 464 -6.67 0.24 -16.49
CA LEU A 464 -7.74 -0.68 -16.06
C LEU A 464 -7.25 -2.14 -16.03
N ALA A 465 -6.55 -2.58 -17.07
CA ALA A 465 -6.02 -3.95 -17.14
C ALA A 465 -5.00 -4.21 -16.03
N SER A 466 -4.05 -3.30 -15.81
CA SER A 466 -3.08 -3.41 -14.73
C SER A 466 -3.75 -3.38 -13.34
N GLY A 467 -4.78 -2.54 -13.14
CA GLY A 467 -5.55 -2.51 -11.90
C GLY A 467 -6.33 -3.79 -11.63
N LEU A 468 -6.97 -4.37 -12.66
CA LEU A 468 -7.66 -5.66 -12.57
C LEU A 468 -6.69 -6.82 -12.26
N LEU A 469 -5.49 -6.80 -12.85
CA LEU A 469 -4.44 -7.79 -12.55
C LEU A 469 -3.91 -7.66 -11.12
N MET A 470 -3.93 -6.46 -10.54
CA MET A 470 -3.59 -6.25 -9.12
C MET A 470 -4.73 -6.70 -8.20
N LEU A 471 -5.99 -6.55 -8.62
CA LEU A 471 -7.16 -7.03 -7.88
C LEU A 471 -7.26 -8.56 -7.89
N TYR A 472 -6.87 -9.21 -9.00
CA TYR A 472 -6.85 -10.66 -9.17
C TYR A 472 -5.43 -11.16 -9.50
N PRO A 473 -4.52 -11.19 -8.51
CA PRO A 473 -3.11 -11.51 -8.73
C PRO A 473 -2.85 -12.97 -9.16
N GLU A 474 -3.86 -13.83 -9.10
CA GLU A 474 -3.82 -15.22 -9.56
C GLU A 474 -3.64 -15.35 -11.09
N TYR A 475 -4.07 -14.34 -11.86
CA TYR A 475 -3.91 -14.34 -13.32
C TYR A 475 -2.55 -13.81 -13.78
N VAL A 476 -1.70 -13.33 -12.86
CA VAL A 476 -0.38 -12.80 -13.19
C VAL A 476 0.65 -13.93 -13.19
N PRO A 477 1.33 -14.20 -14.32
CA PRO A 477 2.40 -15.17 -14.35
C PRO A 477 3.50 -14.86 -13.32
N GLU A 478 4.13 -15.89 -12.75
CA GLU A 478 5.21 -15.70 -11.78
C GLU A 478 6.36 -14.87 -12.36
N MET A 479 6.68 -15.09 -13.64
CA MET A 479 7.73 -14.37 -14.37
C MET A 479 7.20 -13.82 -15.69
N LEU A 480 7.53 -12.56 -16.01
CA LEU A 480 7.25 -11.90 -17.28
C LEU A 480 8.53 -11.19 -17.75
N PHE A 481 8.99 -11.48 -18.98
CA PHE A 481 10.24 -10.91 -19.54
C PHE A 481 11.48 -11.09 -18.64
N GLY A 482 11.54 -12.16 -17.85
CA GLY A 482 12.65 -12.41 -16.91
C GLY A 482 12.58 -11.62 -15.61
N LEU A 483 11.49 -10.91 -15.34
CA LEU A 483 11.22 -10.18 -14.09
C LEU A 483 10.01 -10.79 -13.36
N PRO A 484 9.87 -10.61 -12.03
CA PRO A 484 8.68 -11.01 -11.30
C PRO A 484 7.42 -10.36 -11.90
N GLY A 485 6.47 -11.16 -12.38
CA GLY A 485 5.34 -10.66 -13.17
C GLY A 485 4.47 -9.66 -12.40
N LYS A 486 4.21 -9.93 -11.11
CA LYS A 486 3.43 -9.04 -10.21
C LYS A 486 4.08 -7.68 -10.02
N GLN A 487 5.42 -7.64 -9.96
CA GLN A 487 6.18 -6.40 -9.85
C GLN A 487 6.01 -5.55 -11.11
N LEU A 488 6.16 -6.15 -12.29
CA LEU A 488 6.01 -5.43 -13.54
C LEU A 488 4.61 -4.80 -13.70
N VAL A 489 3.56 -5.55 -13.30
CA VAL A 489 2.19 -5.04 -13.31
C VAL A 489 2.05 -3.81 -12.42
N ALA A 490 2.57 -3.87 -11.19
CA ALA A 490 2.42 -2.79 -10.22
C ALA A 490 3.22 -1.54 -10.61
N TRP A 491 4.44 -1.69 -11.15
CA TRP A 491 5.20 -0.58 -11.74
C TRP A 491 4.48 0.06 -12.92
N SER A 492 3.90 -0.76 -13.79
CA SER A 492 3.15 -0.28 -14.95
C SER A 492 1.93 0.52 -14.50
N HIS A 493 1.20 0.03 -13.50
CA HIS A 493 0.04 0.72 -12.94
C HIS A 493 0.43 2.08 -12.35
N TYR A 494 1.50 2.14 -11.57
CA TYR A 494 2.01 3.38 -10.99
C TYR A 494 2.47 4.39 -12.05
N GLY A 495 3.24 3.93 -13.04
CA GLY A 495 3.68 4.79 -14.14
C GLY A 495 2.52 5.34 -14.96
N LEU A 496 1.49 4.53 -15.22
CA LEU A 496 0.26 4.97 -15.88
C LEU A 496 -0.53 5.96 -15.02
N ALA A 497 -0.60 5.76 -13.70
CA ALA A 497 -1.21 6.71 -12.78
C ALA A 497 -0.48 8.07 -12.78
N ALA A 498 0.85 8.07 -12.76
CA ALA A 498 1.64 9.30 -12.87
C ALA A 498 1.44 10.01 -14.23
N ALA A 499 1.42 9.26 -15.32
CA ALA A 499 1.21 9.82 -16.66
C ALA A 499 -0.20 10.40 -16.83
N THR A 500 -1.22 9.77 -16.24
CA THR A 500 -2.59 10.27 -16.25
C THR A 500 -2.78 11.48 -15.34
N LEU A 501 -2.08 11.55 -14.20
CA LEU A 501 -2.00 12.78 -13.38
C LEU A 501 -1.39 13.94 -14.17
N ALA A 502 -0.29 13.71 -14.89
CA ALA A 502 0.30 14.72 -15.76
C ALA A 502 -0.67 15.21 -16.84
N PHE A 503 -1.40 14.27 -17.48
CA PHE A 503 -2.46 14.61 -18.41
C PHE A 503 -3.56 15.44 -17.75
N LEU A 504 -4.01 15.11 -16.53
CA LEU A 504 -5.02 15.88 -15.80
C LEU A 504 -4.57 17.33 -15.57
N LEU A 505 -3.33 17.54 -15.14
CA LEU A 505 -2.77 18.91 -14.95
C LEU A 505 -2.79 19.71 -16.25
N VAL A 506 -2.30 19.12 -17.35
CA VAL A 506 -2.31 19.76 -18.67
C VAL A 506 -3.73 20.00 -19.17
N HIS A 507 -4.63 19.04 -18.98
CA HIS A 507 -6.03 19.12 -19.39
C HIS A 507 -6.76 20.26 -18.68
N LEU A 508 -6.65 20.34 -17.36
CA LEU A 508 -7.23 21.42 -16.56
C LEU A 508 -6.67 22.78 -16.98
N TYR A 509 -5.37 22.87 -17.25
CA TYR A 509 -4.77 24.09 -17.79
C TYR A 509 -5.37 24.45 -19.17
N LEU A 510 -5.47 23.50 -20.11
CA LEU A 510 -6.03 23.73 -21.44
C LEU A 510 -7.50 24.17 -21.38
N CYS A 511 -8.28 23.70 -20.40
CA CYS A 511 -9.65 24.17 -20.16
C CYS A 511 -9.72 25.68 -19.85
N THR A 512 -8.63 26.28 -19.38
CA THR A 512 -8.56 27.74 -19.16
C THR A 512 -8.17 28.53 -20.41
N THR A 513 -7.76 27.88 -21.50
CA THR A 513 -7.22 28.53 -22.71
C THR A 513 -8.27 29.07 -23.68
N GLY A 514 -9.56 28.88 -23.39
CA GLY A 514 -10.64 29.48 -24.18
C GLY A 514 -10.71 31.01 -24.04
N ASP A 515 -11.62 31.62 -24.82
CA ASP A 515 -11.85 33.07 -24.86
C ASP A 515 -12.18 33.70 -23.49
N SER A 516 -12.69 32.89 -22.56
CA SER A 516 -12.66 33.20 -21.14
C SER A 516 -12.20 31.98 -20.34
N LEU A 517 -11.67 32.21 -19.14
CA LEU A 517 -11.17 31.16 -18.24
C LEU A 517 -12.19 30.05 -17.96
N SER A 518 -13.49 30.36 -18.04
CA SER A 518 -14.57 29.41 -17.77
C SER A 518 -15.33 28.95 -19.03
N ALA A 519 -15.01 29.47 -20.22
CA ALA A 519 -15.80 29.22 -21.44
C ALA A 519 -15.89 27.73 -21.78
N LEU A 520 -14.77 27.02 -21.74
CA LEU A 520 -14.70 25.60 -22.08
C LEU A 520 -15.35 24.72 -21.01
N ILE A 521 -15.14 25.06 -19.72
CA ILE A 521 -15.77 24.35 -18.60
C ILE A 521 -17.29 24.49 -18.66
N LYS A 522 -17.81 25.70 -18.89
CA LYS A 522 -19.25 25.95 -19.05
C LYS A 522 -19.83 25.15 -20.21
N GLY A 523 -19.09 25.04 -21.33
CA GLY A 523 -19.49 24.20 -22.46
C GLY A 523 -19.68 22.72 -22.08
N MET A 524 -18.85 22.18 -21.18
CA MET A 524 -19.02 20.81 -20.68
C MET A 524 -20.14 20.64 -19.65
N ILE A 525 -20.72 21.73 -19.14
CA ILE A 525 -21.89 21.69 -18.26
C ILE A 525 -23.18 21.79 -19.11
N ASP A 526 -23.29 22.82 -19.94
CA ASP A 526 -24.53 23.13 -20.68
C ASP A 526 -24.58 22.63 -22.14
N GLY A 527 -23.44 22.23 -22.70
CA GLY A 527 -23.32 21.73 -24.08
C GLY A 527 -22.95 22.76 -25.14
N TYR A 528 -22.91 24.05 -24.78
CA TYR A 528 -22.71 25.15 -25.73
C TYR A 528 -21.27 25.64 -25.71
N HIS A 529 -20.57 25.48 -26.83
CA HIS A 529 -19.29 26.09 -27.07
C HIS A 529 -19.47 27.59 -27.31
N ARG A 530 -18.65 28.40 -26.64
CA ARG A 530 -18.71 29.86 -26.67
C ARG A 530 -17.45 30.38 -27.33
N HIS A 531 -17.60 31.14 -28.40
CA HIS A 531 -16.50 31.84 -29.05
C HIS A 531 -16.85 33.31 -29.31
N ARG A 532 -15.86 34.17 -29.23
CA ARG A 532 -15.96 35.59 -29.62
C ARG A 532 -15.81 35.71 -31.12
N ASN A 533 -16.75 36.38 -31.76
CA ASN A 533 -16.66 36.70 -33.18
C ASN A 533 -15.65 37.86 -33.37
N LYS A 534 -14.54 37.63 -34.07
CA LYS A 534 -13.53 38.68 -34.36
C LYS A 534 -13.83 39.50 -35.63
N ASN A 535 -14.98 39.30 -36.28
CA ASN A 535 -15.27 39.83 -37.61
C ASN A 535 -16.07 41.14 -37.66
N SER A 536 -16.07 41.96 -36.60
CA SER A 536 -16.75 43.27 -36.62
C SER A 536 -15.86 44.44 -37.06
N ASP A 537 -14.58 44.23 -37.38
CA ASP A 537 -13.61 45.31 -37.66
C ASP A 537 -13.09 45.35 -39.10
N ASN A 538 -13.82 44.75 -40.06
CA ASN A 538 -13.42 44.76 -41.47
C ASN A 538 -14.60 44.96 -42.44
N ARG A 539 -15.60 45.75 -42.03
CA ARG A 539 -16.60 46.33 -42.94
C ARG A 539 -16.46 47.84 -42.90
N ASP A 540 -15.51 48.35 -43.67
CA ASP A 540 -15.56 49.69 -44.27
C ASP A 540 -15.13 49.56 -45.74
#